data_AF-A0A6L3SZF0-F1
#
_entry.id   AF-A0A6L3SZF0-F1
#
_cell.length_a   1.000
_cell.length_b   1.000
_cell.length_c   1.000
_cell.angle_alpha   90.00
_cell.angle_beta   90.00
_cell.angle_gamma   90.00
#
_symmetry.space_group_name_H-M   'P 1'
#
loop_
_entity.id
_entity.type
_entity.pdbx_description
1 polymer ?
#
loop_
_entity_poly.entity_id
_entity_poly.type
_entity_poly.pdbx_seq_one_letter_code
_entity_poly.pdbx_strand_id
1 'polypeptide(L)'
;MIFTTDAAGKLSYLSEGWTEVTGQTLADAVDYGWIDVVWPDDREIVRHLVGDAIAEGRAFSVTYRLLDTDGRAKWVCAGAVPSCAPRDRSFLGFLGTVCEVSAGPAPGKRASGFVGRFIPPPESAARRVRPGHEVAAGHILRARGLTTQGGSPAADRALDLAVCEISRQLIRTRSHRGIRPNH
;
A
#
# COMPACT_ATOMS: atom_id res chain seq x y z
N MET A 1 -6.13 2.47 3.86
CA MET A 1 -5.75 3.31 2.69
C MET A 1 -5.14 2.40 1.66
N ILE A 2 -5.37 2.64 0.37
CA ILE A 2 -4.84 1.87 -0.75
C ILE A 2 -3.80 2.71 -1.50
N PHE A 3 -2.76 2.05 -1.98
CA PHE A 3 -1.80 2.66 -2.91
C PHE A 3 -1.44 1.68 -4.02
N THR A 4 -0.98 2.23 -5.15
CA THR A 4 -0.31 1.44 -6.18
C THR A 4 1.00 2.09 -6.58
N THR A 5 1.97 1.29 -6.99
CA THR A 5 3.21 1.77 -7.60
C THR A 5 3.33 1.30 -9.04
N ASP A 6 4.21 1.93 -9.79
CA ASP A 6 4.78 1.32 -10.99
C ASP A 6 5.93 0.36 -10.62
N ALA A 7 6.58 -0.22 -11.64
CA ALA A 7 7.69 -1.16 -11.48
C ALA A 7 8.97 -0.51 -10.90
N ALA A 8 9.10 0.82 -10.95
CA ALA A 8 10.19 1.55 -10.32
C ALA A 8 9.89 1.92 -8.86
N GLY A 9 8.68 1.62 -8.37
CA GLY A 9 8.24 1.96 -7.02
C GLY A 9 7.61 3.36 -6.90
N LYS A 10 7.43 4.09 -8.00
CA LYS A 10 6.78 5.40 -7.97
C LYS A 10 5.28 5.25 -7.78
N LEU A 11 4.71 6.04 -6.87
CA LEU A 11 3.26 6.02 -6.61
C LEU A 11 2.46 6.39 -7.85
N SER A 12 1.62 5.46 -8.29
CA SER A 12 0.70 5.64 -9.44
C SER A 12 -0.73 5.96 -9.00
N TYR A 13 -1.11 5.51 -7.80
CA TYR A 13 -2.36 5.84 -7.11
C TYR A 13 -2.12 5.93 -5.61
N LEU A 14 -2.84 6.82 -4.94
CA LEU A 14 -2.85 6.96 -3.49
C LEU A 14 -4.24 7.37 -3.02
N SER A 15 -4.79 6.66 -2.04
CA SER A 15 -6.10 6.98 -1.44
C SER A 15 -6.12 8.39 -0.85
N GLU A 16 -7.27 9.07 -0.94
CA GLU A 16 -7.51 10.38 -0.30
C GLU A 16 -7.29 10.33 1.22
N GLY A 17 -7.57 9.18 1.84
CA GLY A 17 -7.29 8.97 3.27
C GLY A 17 -5.83 9.20 3.66
N TRP A 18 -4.87 9.02 2.74
CA TRP A 18 -3.47 9.36 3.00
C TRP A 18 -3.30 10.86 3.15
N THR A 19 -3.84 11.64 2.21
CA THR A 19 -3.78 13.10 2.24
C THR A 19 -4.50 13.67 3.44
N GLU A 20 -5.64 13.10 3.83
CA GLU A 20 -6.38 13.54 5.02
C GLU A 20 -5.66 13.24 6.33
N VAL A 21 -4.85 12.18 6.38
CA VAL A 21 -4.05 11.84 7.58
C VAL A 21 -2.76 12.65 7.62
N THR A 22 -2.03 12.71 6.52
CA THR A 22 -0.63 13.18 6.48
C THR A 22 -0.47 14.60 5.92
N GLY A 23 -1.51 15.13 5.27
CA GLY A 23 -1.44 16.37 4.50
C GLY A 23 -0.75 16.23 3.13
N GLN A 24 -0.06 15.12 2.85
CA GLN A 24 0.64 14.94 1.59
C GLN A 24 -0.33 14.63 0.44
N THR A 25 -0.21 15.37 -0.65
CA THR A 25 -0.84 14.99 -1.91
C THR A 25 -0.07 13.84 -2.56
N LEU A 26 -0.66 13.18 -3.56
CA LEU A 26 0.07 12.23 -4.38
C LEU A 26 1.31 12.87 -5.06
N ALA A 27 1.23 14.15 -5.45
CA ALA A 27 2.34 14.84 -6.08
C ALA A 27 3.52 15.06 -5.11
N ASP A 28 3.25 15.24 -3.82
CA ASP A 28 4.28 15.31 -2.79
C ASP A 28 4.82 13.92 -2.44
N ALA A 29 3.96 12.89 -2.54
CA ALA A 29 4.31 11.54 -2.12
C ALA A 29 5.10 10.73 -3.17
N VAL A 30 5.04 11.10 -4.45
CA VAL A 30 5.81 10.43 -5.53
C VAL A 30 7.32 10.59 -5.34
N ASP A 31 8.11 9.79 -6.07
CA ASP A 31 9.57 9.85 -6.07
C ASP A 31 10.19 9.81 -4.66
N TYR A 32 9.63 8.93 -3.82
CA TYR A 32 9.99 8.71 -2.40
C TYR A 32 9.56 9.80 -1.42
N GLY A 33 8.86 10.87 -1.82
CA GLY A 33 8.41 11.91 -0.88
C GLY A 33 7.44 11.42 0.20
N TRP A 34 6.79 10.27 0.01
CA TRP A 34 6.02 9.59 1.06
C TRP A 34 6.85 9.24 2.31
N ILE A 35 8.19 9.17 2.20
CA ILE A 35 9.07 8.90 3.35
C ILE A 35 9.13 10.08 4.32
N ASP A 36 8.80 11.30 3.88
CA ASP A 36 8.93 12.50 4.70
C ASP A 36 7.91 12.54 5.85
N VAL A 37 6.76 11.87 5.67
CA VAL A 37 5.75 11.69 6.72
C VAL A 37 5.96 10.42 7.54
N VAL A 38 7.02 9.66 7.30
CA VAL A 38 7.45 8.59 8.23
C VAL A 38 8.23 9.22 9.37
N TRP A 39 8.00 8.73 10.59
CA TRP A 39 8.75 9.17 11.78
C TRP A 39 10.26 9.11 11.52
N PRO A 40 11.05 10.14 11.87
CA PRO A 40 12.47 10.24 11.49
C PRO A 40 13.29 8.97 11.77
N ASP A 41 13.14 8.37 12.95
CA ASP A 41 13.90 7.17 13.34
C ASP A 41 13.48 5.90 12.59
N ASP A 42 12.31 5.90 11.93
CA ASP A 42 11.78 4.76 11.19
C ASP A 42 12.09 4.87 9.68
N ARG A 43 12.42 6.07 9.16
CA ARG A 43 12.60 6.35 7.73
C ARG A 43 13.59 5.41 7.06
N GLU A 44 14.77 5.23 7.64
CA GLU A 44 15.81 4.39 7.04
C GLU A 44 15.38 2.93 6.93
N ILE A 45 14.78 2.38 7.98
CA ILE A 45 14.29 0.99 8.02
C ILE A 45 13.20 0.79 6.97
N VAL A 46 12.22 1.70 6.92
CA VAL A 46 11.10 1.60 5.99
C VAL A 46 11.58 1.78 4.55
N ARG A 47 12.48 2.74 4.29
CA ARG A 47 13.05 2.99 2.95
C ARG A 47 13.83 1.79 2.45
N HIS A 48 14.70 1.19 3.27
CA HIS A 48 15.45 0.01 2.87
C HIS A 48 14.53 -1.18 2.59
N LEU A 49 13.60 -1.50 3.50
CA LEU A 49 12.69 -2.62 3.32
C LEU A 49 11.82 -2.49 2.07
N VAL A 50 11.24 -1.31 1.84
CA VAL A 50 10.42 -1.06 0.64
C VAL A 50 11.29 -1.05 -0.62
N GLY A 51 12.51 -0.50 -0.54
CA GLY A 51 13.48 -0.54 -1.63
C GLY A 51 13.87 -1.95 -2.04
N ASP A 52 14.17 -2.83 -1.07
CA ASP A 52 14.48 -4.24 -1.30
C ASP A 52 13.28 -4.97 -1.93
N ALA A 53 12.06 -4.71 -1.44
CA ALA A 53 10.85 -5.29 -2.01
C ALA A 53 10.64 -4.89 -3.48
N ILE A 54 10.90 -3.62 -3.83
CA ILE A 54 10.85 -3.12 -5.21
C ILE A 54 11.93 -3.78 -6.07
N ALA A 55 13.17 -3.82 -5.60
CA ALA A 55 14.28 -4.41 -6.32
C ALA A 55 14.06 -5.92 -6.59
N GLU A 56 13.47 -6.64 -5.65
CA GLU A 56 13.17 -8.06 -5.78
C GLU A 56 11.82 -8.35 -6.46
N GLY A 57 10.94 -7.35 -6.62
CA GLY A 57 9.57 -7.55 -7.10
C GLY A 57 8.74 -8.45 -6.17
N ARG A 58 8.99 -8.41 -4.85
CA ARG A 58 8.40 -9.31 -3.86
C ARG A 58 7.48 -8.60 -2.90
N ALA A 59 6.49 -9.34 -2.41
CA ALA A 59 5.56 -8.85 -1.40
C ALA A 59 6.28 -8.38 -0.14
N PHE A 60 5.69 -7.45 0.61
CA PHE A 60 6.27 -7.00 1.88
C PHE A 60 5.21 -6.68 2.94
N SER A 61 5.65 -6.63 4.19
CA SER A 61 4.88 -6.06 5.30
C SER A 61 5.81 -5.32 6.25
N VAL A 62 5.38 -4.15 6.69
CA VAL A 62 6.14 -3.28 7.58
C VAL A 62 5.18 -2.53 8.51
N THR A 63 5.54 -2.48 9.79
CA THR A 63 4.86 -1.67 10.80
C THR A 63 5.79 -0.53 11.20
N TYR A 64 5.31 0.71 11.15
CA TYR A 64 6.10 1.92 11.41
C TYR A 64 5.22 3.06 11.93
N ARG A 65 5.86 4.13 12.40
CA ARG A 65 5.16 5.35 12.82
C ARG A 65 4.99 6.30 11.64
N LEU A 66 3.73 6.65 11.36
CA LEU A 66 3.34 7.65 10.38
C LEU A 66 2.96 8.95 11.11
N LEU A 67 3.46 10.07 10.62
CA LEU A 67 3.12 11.41 11.11
C LEU A 67 1.78 11.85 10.51
N ASP A 68 0.91 12.39 11.35
CA ASP A 68 -0.26 13.13 10.89
C ASP A 68 0.04 14.62 10.66
N THR A 69 -0.97 15.37 10.22
CA THR A 69 -0.87 16.83 9.97
C THR A 69 -0.49 17.65 11.19
N ASP A 70 -0.73 17.13 12.40
CA ASP A 70 -0.37 17.79 13.67
C ASP A 70 1.03 17.37 14.16
N GLY A 71 1.75 16.56 13.37
CA GLY A 71 3.05 16.00 13.73
C GLY A 71 2.99 14.87 14.76
N ARG A 72 1.79 14.31 15.02
CA ARG A 72 1.63 13.19 15.96
C ARG A 72 1.92 11.87 15.26
N ALA A 73 2.63 10.99 15.95
CA ALA A 73 2.95 9.66 15.45
C ALA A 73 1.79 8.69 15.68
N LYS A 74 1.36 8.00 14.62
CA LYS A 74 0.41 6.88 14.64
C LYS A 74 1.09 5.63 14.14
N TRP A 75 0.86 4.51 14.83
CA TRP A 75 1.36 3.23 14.35
C TRP A 75 0.50 2.73 13.21
N VAL A 76 1.13 2.46 12.08
CA VAL A 76 0.48 1.89 10.91
C VAL A 76 1.19 0.60 10.50
N CYS A 77 0.41 -0.33 9.96
CA CYS A 77 0.91 -1.48 9.23
C CYS A 77 0.64 -1.24 7.75
N ALA A 78 1.71 -1.27 6.96
CA ALA A 78 1.66 -1.26 5.51
C ALA A 78 2.08 -2.62 4.96
N GLY A 79 1.47 -3.01 3.86
CA GLY A 79 1.93 -4.16 3.10
C GLY A 79 1.45 -4.09 1.67
N ALA A 80 2.18 -4.76 0.80
CA ALA A 80 1.84 -4.82 -0.62
C ALA A 80 2.16 -6.18 -1.23
N VAL A 81 1.47 -6.47 -2.33
CA VAL A 81 1.66 -7.65 -3.18
C VAL A 81 2.01 -7.22 -4.60
N PRO A 82 2.87 -7.96 -5.30
CA PRO A 82 3.26 -7.61 -6.66
C PRO A 82 2.06 -7.72 -7.60
N SER A 83 1.92 -6.72 -8.46
CA SER A 83 1.04 -6.74 -9.63
C SER A 83 1.89 -7.17 -10.82
N CYS A 84 1.50 -8.25 -11.48
CA CYS A 84 2.23 -8.82 -12.60
C CYS A 84 1.38 -8.84 -13.87
N ALA A 85 2.03 -8.77 -15.02
CA ALA A 85 1.36 -8.92 -16.30
C ALA A 85 0.78 -10.35 -16.44
N PRO A 86 -0.48 -10.50 -16.88
CA PRO A 86 -1.14 -11.82 -16.97
C PRO A 86 -0.45 -12.86 -17.87
N ARG A 87 0.35 -12.42 -18.85
CA ARG A 87 0.92 -13.28 -19.89
C ARG A 87 2.29 -13.84 -19.50
N ASP A 88 3.22 -12.97 -19.16
CA ASP A 88 4.64 -13.28 -18.92
C ASP A 88 5.04 -13.11 -17.45
N ARG A 89 4.10 -12.67 -16.60
CA ARG A 89 4.31 -12.37 -15.18
C ARG A 89 5.35 -11.30 -14.91
N SER A 90 5.64 -10.42 -15.88
CA SER A 90 6.53 -9.29 -15.65
C SER A 90 5.99 -8.40 -14.53
N PHE A 91 6.87 -7.95 -13.63
CA PHE A 91 6.50 -7.05 -12.55
C PHE A 91 6.03 -5.69 -13.09
N LEU A 92 4.85 -5.25 -12.70
CA LEU A 92 4.25 -3.97 -13.10
C LEU A 92 4.22 -2.93 -11.98
N GLY A 93 4.60 -3.34 -10.76
CA GLY A 93 4.51 -2.52 -9.55
C GLY A 93 3.70 -3.22 -8.46
N PHE A 94 3.29 -2.47 -7.43
CA PHE A 94 2.59 -3.01 -6.27
C PHE A 94 1.14 -2.57 -6.19
N LEU A 95 0.30 -3.43 -5.62
CA LEU A 95 -0.93 -3.05 -4.95
C LEU A 95 -0.72 -3.18 -3.45
N GLY A 96 -0.99 -2.13 -2.70
CA GLY A 96 -0.77 -2.14 -1.26
C GLY A 96 -1.84 -1.44 -0.45
N THR A 97 -1.75 -1.67 0.85
CA THR A 97 -2.63 -1.08 1.85
C THR A 97 -1.81 -0.54 3.02
N VAL A 98 -2.33 0.50 3.66
CA VAL A 98 -1.85 1.06 4.93
C VAL A 98 -3.03 1.16 5.87
N CYS A 99 -2.89 0.58 7.07
CA CYS A 99 -3.92 0.60 8.11
C CYS A 99 -3.31 1.03 9.44
N GLU A 100 -4.01 1.90 10.16
CA GLU A 100 -3.67 2.21 11.55
C GLU A 100 -3.87 0.99 12.46
N VAL A 101 -3.00 0.86 13.46
CA VAL A 101 -3.02 -0.23 14.44
C VAL A 101 -3.35 0.35 15.81
N SER A 102 -4.50 -0.05 16.38
CA SER A 102 -5.02 0.53 17.63
C SER A 102 -4.14 0.26 18.85
N ALA A 103 -3.52 -0.92 18.91
CA ALA A 103 -2.51 -1.25 19.90
C ALA A 103 -1.15 -1.22 19.19
N GLY A 104 -0.53 -0.04 19.15
CA GLY A 104 0.84 0.08 18.68
C GLY A 104 1.77 -0.88 19.42
N PRO A 105 2.91 -1.25 18.83
CA PRO A 105 3.92 -2.05 19.50
C PRO A 105 4.38 -1.37 20.81
N ALA A 106 4.99 -2.17 21.69
CA ALA A 106 5.47 -1.71 23.00
C ALA A 106 6.34 -0.44 22.90
N PRO A 107 6.37 0.42 23.95
CA PRO A 107 7.23 1.59 23.98
C PRO A 107 8.69 1.25 23.63
N GLY A 108 9.35 2.13 22.88
CA GLY A 108 10.74 1.94 22.43
C GLY A 108 10.92 1.01 21.23
N LYS A 109 9.84 0.45 20.65
CA LYS A 109 9.91 -0.28 19.38
C LYS A 109 10.09 0.70 18.21
N ARG A 110 10.95 0.30 17.26
CA ARG A 110 11.14 0.96 15.95
C ARG A 110 10.36 0.23 14.87
N ALA A 111 10.36 0.79 13.67
CA ALA A 111 9.83 0.11 12.50
C ALA A 111 10.38 -1.32 12.35
N SER A 112 9.53 -2.24 11.91
CA SER A 112 9.90 -3.63 11.70
C SER A 112 9.03 -4.27 10.62
N GLY A 113 9.57 -5.26 9.92
CA GLY A 113 8.90 -5.89 8.80
C GLY A 113 9.78 -6.90 8.09
N PHE A 114 9.32 -7.39 6.94
CA PHE A 114 10.05 -8.33 6.10
C PHE A 114 9.62 -8.21 4.63
N VAL A 115 10.52 -8.62 3.75
CA VAL A 115 10.30 -8.84 2.32
C VAL A 115 9.98 -10.32 2.08
N GLY A 116 9.22 -10.61 1.03
CA GLY A 116 8.85 -11.95 0.60
C GLY A 116 7.50 -12.46 1.12
N ARG A 117 6.84 -11.73 2.01
CA ARG A 117 5.53 -12.12 2.56
C ARG A 117 4.67 -10.89 2.79
N PHE A 118 3.38 -11.03 2.48
CA PHE A 118 2.36 -10.04 2.82
C PHE A 118 1.47 -10.60 3.93
N ILE A 119 1.36 -9.84 5.02
CA ILE A 119 0.37 -10.07 6.08
C ILE A 119 -0.70 -9.00 5.89
N PRO A 120 -1.98 -9.38 5.67
CA PRO A 120 -3.07 -8.43 5.65
C PRO A 120 -3.07 -7.63 6.96
N PRO A 121 -3.03 -6.28 6.89
CA PRO A 121 -3.16 -5.48 8.10
C PRO A 121 -4.49 -5.80 8.81
N PRO A 122 -4.56 -5.60 10.13
CA PRO A 122 -5.79 -5.79 10.89
C PRO A 122 -6.91 -4.89 10.35
N GLU A 123 -8.16 -5.29 10.59
CA GLU A 123 -9.30 -4.42 10.26
C GLU A 123 -9.22 -3.13 11.07
N SER A 124 -9.15 -2.01 10.36
CA SER A 124 -9.27 -0.71 11.01
C SER A 124 -10.72 -0.52 11.46
N ALA A 125 -10.90 -0.16 12.74
CA ALA A 125 -12.20 0.17 13.31
C ALA A 125 -12.82 1.45 12.73
N ALA A 126 -12.03 2.26 12.00
CA ALA A 126 -12.48 3.52 11.43
C ALA A 126 -13.44 3.26 10.25
N ARG A 127 -14.74 3.56 10.45
CA ARG A 127 -15.75 3.63 9.39
C ARG A 127 -15.54 4.86 8.52
N ARG A 128 -14.54 4.82 7.64
CA ARG A 128 -14.45 5.75 6.51
C ARG A 128 -15.26 5.18 5.34
N VAL A 129 -16.09 6.02 4.73
CA VAL A 129 -16.68 5.71 3.43
C VAL A 129 -15.54 5.65 2.43
N ARG A 130 -15.30 4.48 1.86
CA ARG A 130 -14.28 4.27 0.83
C ARG A 130 -14.95 4.16 -0.54
N PRO A 131 -14.33 4.68 -1.61
CA PRO A 131 -14.76 4.37 -2.96
C PRO A 131 -14.83 2.86 -3.19
N GLY A 132 -15.80 2.40 -3.99
CA GLY A 132 -16.04 0.97 -4.21
C GLY A 132 -14.80 0.20 -4.71
N HIS A 133 -13.98 0.82 -5.56
CA HIS A 133 -12.73 0.23 -6.04
C HIS A 133 -11.68 0.03 -4.95
N GLU A 134 -11.64 0.88 -3.91
CA GLU A 134 -10.72 0.69 -2.77
C GLU A 134 -11.22 -0.40 -1.83
N VAL A 135 -12.54 -0.52 -1.67
CA VAL A 135 -13.16 -1.62 -0.93
C VAL A 135 -12.81 -2.95 -1.61
N ALA A 136 -12.99 -3.04 -2.93
CA ALA A 136 -12.62 -4.21 -3.71
C ALA A 136 -11.12 -4.54 -3.58
N ALA A 137 -10.24 -3.55 -3.74
CA ALA A 137 -8.80 -3.72 -3.57
C ALA A 137 -8.43 -4.27 -2.19
N GLY A 138 -9.05 -3.75 -1.12
CA GLY A 138 -8.83 -4.24 0.25
C GLY A 138 -9.22 -5.71 0.42
N HIS A 139 -10.35 -6.14 -0.14
CA HIS A 139 -10.78 -7.54 -0.09
C HIS A 139 -9.85 -8.45 -0.92
N ILE A 140 -9.41 -8.02 -2.09
CA ILE A 140 -8.44 -8.75 -2.93
C ILE A 140 -7.13 -8.96 -2.18
N LEU A 141 -6.59 -7.90 -1.56
CA LEU A 141 -5.36 -7.98 -0.76
C LEU A 141 -5.52 -8.98 0.39
N ARG A 142 -6.63 -8.92 1.14
CA ARG A 142 -6.89 -9.85 2.24
C ARG A 142 -6.98 -11.30 1.74
N ALA A 143 -7.70 -11.55 0.66
CA ALA A 143 -7.79 -12.88 0.05
C ALA A 143 -6.41 -13.39 -0.39
N ARG A 144 -5.55 -12.53 -0.93
CA ARG A 144 -4.17 -12.86 -1.32
C ARG A 144 -3.28 -13.23 -0.12
N GLY A 145 -3.40 -12.49 0.98
CA GLY A 145 -2.65 -12.82 2.20
C GLY A 145 -3.11 -14.10 2.89
N LEU A 146 -4.39 -14.49 2.75
CA LEU A 146 -4.91 -15.74 3.34
C LEU A 146 -4.62 -16.98 2.48
N THR A 147 -4.52 -16.84 1.15
CA THR A 147 -4.31 -17.98 0.23
C THR A 147 -2.87 -18.47 0.15
N THR A 148 -1.89 -17.64 0.50
CA THR A 148 -0.47 -18.05 0.53
C THR A 148 -0.14 -19.10 1.59
N GLN A 149 -1.08 -19.44 2.48
CA GLN A 149 -0.99 -20.55 3.42
C GLN A 149 -1.77 -21.78 2.90
N GLY A 150 -1.22 -22.47 1.89
CA GLY A 150 -1.76 -23.76 1.42
C GLY A 150 -2.77 -23.70 0.27
N GLY A 151 -2.77 -22.61 -0.52
CA GLY A 151 -3.72 -22.37 -1.60
C GLY A 151 -3.54 -23.25 -2.86
N SER A 152 -4.62 -23.30 -3.66
CA SER A 152 -4.64 -23.90 -5.00
C SER A 152 -3.96 -22.98 -6.02
N PRO A 153 -3.10 -23.49 -6.94
CA PRO A 153 -2.48 -22.69 -7.99
C PRO A 153 -3.48 -21.90 -8.86
N ALA A 154 -4.69 -22.44 -9.04
CA ALA A 154 -5.76 -21.75 -9.77
C ALA A 154 -6.30 -20.53 -9.00
N ALA A 155 -6.44 -20.64 -7.67
CA ALA A 155 -6.85 -19.54 -6.82
C ALA A 155 -5.78 -18.44 -6.76
N ASP A 156 -4.51 -18.83 -6.64
CA ASP A 156 -3.38 -17.89 -6.70
C ASP A 156 -3.37 -17.10 -8.00
N ARG A 157 -3.56 -17.80 -9.13
CA ARG A 157 -3.62 -17.16 -10.44
C ARG A 157 -4.82 -16.21 -10.57
N ALA A 158 -6.00 -16.59 -10.06
CA ALA A 158 -7.18 -15.73 -10.07
C ALA A 158 -6.95 -14.44 -9.27
N LEU A 159 -6.30 -14.55 -8.11
CA LEU A 159 -5.97 -13.39 -7.29
C LEU A 159 -4.90 -12.51 -7.92
N ASP A 160 -3.88 -13.08 -8.57
CA ASP A 160 -2.87 -12.31 -9.31
C ASP A 160 -3.50 -11.50 -10.46
N LEU A 161 -4.46 -12.11 -11.18
CA LEU A 161 -5.25 -11.41 -12.20
C LEU A 161 -6.08 -10.27 -11.59
N ALA A 162 -6.79 -10.55 -10.49
CA ALA A 162 -7.61 -9.55 -9.80
C ALA A 162 -6.77 -8.36 -9.29
N VAL A 163 -5.57 -8.63 -8.73
CA VAL A 163 -4.60 -7.60 -8.33
C VAL A 163 -4.21 -6.74 -9.54
N CYS A 164 -3.90 -7.35 -10.68
CA CYS A 164 -3.52 -6.63 -11.89
C CYS A 164 -4.66 -5.74 -12.41
N GLU A 165 -5.88 -6.28 -12.47
CA GLU A 165 -7.06 -5.57 -12.98
C GLU A 165 -7.46 -4.39 -12.07
N ILE A 166 -7.53 -4.60 -10.76
CA ILE A 166 -7.90 -3.52 -9.83
C ILE A 166 -6.82 -2.44 -9.79
N SER A 167 -5.53 -2.80 -9.90
CA SER A 167 -4.44 -1.83 -9.99
C SER A 167 -4.59 -0.92 -11.20
N ARG A 168 -4.87 -1.50 -12.38
CA ARG A 168 -5.13 -0.71 -13.61
C ARG A 168 -6.35 0.19 -13.47
N GLN A 169 -7.41 -0.30 -12.83
CA GLN A 169 -8.60 0.52 -12.58
C GLN A 169 -8.29 1.72 -11.68
N LEU A 170 -7.60 1.50 -10.55
CA LEU A 170 -7.17 2.55 -9.62
C LEU A 170 -6.37 3.65 -10.34
N ILE A 171 -5.40 3.25 -11.17
CA ILE A 171 -4.57 4.16 -11.95
C ILE A 171 -5.41 4.96 -12.96
N ARG A 172 -6.41 4.35 -13.61
CA ARG A 172 -7.32 5.06 -14.53
C ARG A 172 -8.26 6.03 -13.82
N THR A 173 -8.77 5.69 -12.65
CA THR A 173 -9.66 6.55 -11.87
C THR A 173 -8.97 7.84 -11.44
N ARG A 174 -7.65 7.81 -11.22
CA ARG A 174 -6.83 9.03 -11.04
C ARG A 174 -6.94 9.96 -12.24
N SER A 175 -6.79 9.44 -13.46
CA SER A 175 -6.80 10.26 -14.69
C SER A 175 -8.12 11.00 -14.90
N HIS A 176 -9.25 10.49 -14.39
CA HIS A 176 -10.55 11.15 -14.51
C HIS A 176 -10.81 12.21 -13.44
N ARG A 177 -10.22 12.13 -12.23
CA ARG A 177 -10.38 13.18 -11.21
C ARG A 177 -9.50 14.42 -11.48
N GLY A 178 -8.51 14.33 -12.36
CA GLY A 178 -7.65 15.44 -12.77
C GLY A 178 -8.26 16.41 -13.80
N ILE A 179 -9.49 16.15 -14.29
CA ILE A 179 -10.18 17.03 -15.23
C ILE A 179 -11.48 17.53 -14.55
N ARG A 180 -11.35 18.58 -13.73
CA ARG A 180 -12.46 19.53 -13.56
C ARG A 180 -12.06 20.80 -14.32
N PRO A 181 -12.70 21.15 -15.44
CA PRO A 181 -12.61 22.49 -15.95
C PRO A 181 -13.31 23.40 -14.92
N ASN A 182 -12.61 24.43 -14.44
CA ASN A 182 -13.25 25.55 -13.76
C ASN A 182 -14.30 26.13 -14.73
N HIS A 183 -15.57 26.03 -14.35
CA HIS A 183 -16.64 26.89 -14.83
C HIS A 183 -17.29 27.55 -13.62
#